data_AF-X1R5U7-F1
#
_entry.id   AF-X1R5U7-F1
#
_cell.length_a   1.000
_cell.length_b   1.000
_cell.length_c   1.000
_cell.angle_alpha   90.00
_cell.angle_beta   90.00
_cell.angle_gamma   90.00
#
_symmetry.space_group_name_H-M   'P 1'
#
loop_
_entity.id
_entity.type
_entity.pdbx_description
1 polymer ?
#
loop_
_entity_poly.entity_id
_entity_poly.type
_entity_poly.pdbx_seq_one_letter_code
_entity_poly.pdbx_strand_id
1 'polypeptide(L)'
;MEVKQSEMTQEIWDDWGALMRNQECAECGAGLSIHTIQERAAMALSCSADHNHSGFRQRTCLTEEYRRGAEVYPAVKDKIEAKTMVKTELQRAMNLLALRFPDAIKDVPGAALFINDCMRLGLDPLIQPAEAVPIPFRCKIKDRDGKVTGEKVTVAMIITEDGALSMAARGCQEEYDGPPATMTLMDYLMREHPQRTYEDLLPIVQRTAKELCDDAEAFVWVALGKRRSATEVNPVYGYYTRSEWEDAKRNRVPAAKAPGNQARVRAVKRWVRETYP
;
A
#
# COMPACT_ATOMS: atom_id res chain seq x y z
N MET A 1 -14.74 21.93 14.27
CA MET A 1 -13.69 22.35 15.23
C MET A 1 -14.10 23.71 15.77
N GLU A 2 -14.13 23.92 17.10
CA GLU A 2 -14.67 25.14 17.74
C GLU A 2 -13.63 25.75 18.68
N VAL A 3 -13.45 27.08 18.63
CA VAL A 3 -12.54 27.85 19.49
C VAL A 3 -13.27 29.09 19.99
N LYS A 4 -13.13 29.42 21.29
CA LYS A 4 -13.73 30.65 21.82
C LYS A 4 -13.15 31.87 21.13
N GLN A 5 -13.96 32.88 20.88
CA GLN A 5 -13.54 34.08 20.17
C GLN A 5 -12.41 34.82 20.90
N SER A 6 -12.38 34.75 22.24
CA SER A 6 -11.32 35.30 23.09
C SER A 6 -9.99 34.56 23.01
N GLU A 7 -10.00 33.30 22.56
CA GLU A 7 -8.83 32.42 22.46
C GLU A 7 -8.31 32.33 21.02
N MET A 8 -8.92 33.06 20.09
CA MET A 8 -8.53 33.06 18.69
C MET A 8 -7.23 33.85 18.48
N THR A 9 -6.16 33.14 18.19
CA THR A 9 -4.85 33.72 17.84
C THR A 9 -4.64 33.77 16.33
N GLN A 10 -3.66 34.53 15.87
CA GLN A 10 -3.28 34.56 14.45
C GLN A 10 -2.81 33.19 13.95
N GLU A 11 -2.12 32.42 14.81
CA GLU A 11 -1.67 31.06 14.50
C GLU A 11 -2.85 30.13 14.21
N ILE A 12 -3.92 30.19 15.03
CA ILE A 12 -5.15 29.40 14.80
C ILE A 12 -5.85 29.83 13.51
N TRP A 13 -5.86 31.14 13.20
CA TRP A 13 -6.39 31.65 11.93
C TRP A 13 -5.61 31.12 10.71
N ASP A 14 -4.29 31.11 10.79
CA ASP A 14 -3.43 30.65 9.70
C ASP A 14 -3.57 29.13 9.50
N ASP A 15 -3.67 28.37 10.59
CA ASP A 15 -3.94 26.93 10.58
C ASP A 15 -5.31 26.61 9.97
N TRP A 16 -6.37 27.32 10.37
CA TRP A 16 -7.70 27.16 9.78
C TRP A 16 -7.72 27.54 8.31
N GLY A 17 -6.98 28.59 7.93
CA GLY A 17 -6.75 28.94 6.53
C GLY A 17 -6.06 27.82 5.75
N ALA A 18 -5.06 27.15 6.34
CA ALA A 18 -4.39 26.01 5.74
C ALA A 18 -5.33 24.80 5.58
N LEU A 19 -6.14 24.51 6.59
CA LEU A 19 -7.16 23.46 6.54
C LEU A 19 -8.20 23.73 5.43
N MET A 20 -8.72 24.95 5.34
CA MET A 20 -9.68 25.35 4.29
C MET A 20 -9.11 25.21 2.87
N ARG A 21 -7.80 25.46 2.69
CA ARG A 21 -7.14 25.31 1.39
C ARG A 21 -6.95 23.85 0.99
N ASN A 22 -6.51 23.02 1.95
CA ASN A 22 -5.99 21.68 1.70
C ASN A 22 -7.01 20.57 1.96
N GLN A 23 -8.10 20.85 2.64
CA GLN A 23 -9.10 19.88 3.06
C GLN A 23 -10.50 20.24 2.59
N GLU A 24 -11.35 19.24 2.54
CA GLU A 24 -12.77 19.35 2.23
C GLU A 24 -13.58 18.47 3.18
N CYS A 25 -14.90 18.67 3.19
CA CYS A 25 -15.80 17.89 4.00
C CYS A 25 -15.70 16.39 3.65
N ALA A 26 -15.49 15.54 4.66
CA ALA A 26 -15.37 14.11 4.45
C ALA A 26 -16.68 13.46 3.95
N GLU A 27 -17.83 14.03 4.33
CA GLU A 27 -19.16 13.49 4.02
C GLU A 27 -19.67 13.91 2.64
N CYS A 28 -19.55 15.19 2.28
CA CYS A 28 -20.14 15.72 1.04
C CYS A 28 -19.14 16.30 0.03
N GLY A 29 -17.84 16.39 0.38
CA GLY A 29 -16.81 16.96 -0.51
C GLY A 29 -16.88 18.48 -0.69
N ALA A 30 -17.78 19.18 0.00
CA ALA A 30 -17.84 20.64 -0.03
C ALA A 30 -16.61 21.29 0.65
N GLY A 31 -16.38 22.57 0.34
CA GLY A 31 -15.34 23.36 1.01
C GLY A 31 -15.60 23.51 2.51
N LEU A 32 -14.57 23.94 3.22
CA LEU A 32 -14.68 24.32 4.62
C LEU A 32 -14.85 25.84 4.73
N SER A 33 -15.55 26.30 5.76
CA SER A 33 -15.78 27.71 6.04
C SER A 33 -15.77 27.98 7.54
N ILE A 34 -15.37 29.19 7.91
CA ILE A 34 -15.35 29.66 9.29
C ILE A 34 -16.63 30.46 9.53
N HIS A 35 -17.37 30.10 10.58
CA HIS A 35 -18.57 30.81 11.00
C HIS A 35 -18.52 31.10 12.50
N THR A 36 -19.33 32.05 12.95
CA THR A 36 -19.41 32.45 14.36
C THR A 36 -20.65 31.83 15.00
N ILE A 37 -20.46 31.16 16.15
CA ILE A 37 -21.52 30.62 17.00
C ILE A 37 -21.78 31.65 18.10
N GLN A 38 -22.78 32.52 17.86
CA GLN A 38 -23.09 33.64 18.74
C GLN A 38 -23.43 33.21 20.17
N GLU A 39 -24.19 32.12 20.33
CA GLU A 39 -24.64 31.60 21.63
C GLU A 39 -23.50 31.17 22.55
N ARG A 40 -22.34 30.82 21.98
CA ARG A 40 -21.17 30.32 22.70
C ARG A 40 -19.99 31.30 22.67
N ALA A 41 -20.18 32.46 22.05
CA ALA A 41 -19.09 33.41 21.75
C ALA A 41 -17.86 32.70 21.15
N ALA A 42 -18.11 31.79 20.20
CA ALA A 42 -17.09 30.93 19.62
C ALA A 42 -17.08 31.06 18.10
N MET A 43 -15.95 30.72 17.48
CA MET A 43 -15.86 30.51 16.05
C MET A 43 -15.69 29.02 15.78
N ALA A 44 -16.21 28.56 14.65
CA ALA A 44 -16.12 27.17 14.25
C ALA A 44 -15.76 27.03 12.77
N LEU A 45 -14.84 26.10 12.50
CA LEU A 45 -14.55 25.60 11.18
C LEU A 45 -15.46 24.40 10.89
N SER A 46 -16.30 24.49 9.87
CA SER A 46 -17.22 23.45 9.43
C SER A 46 -17.30 23.35 7.91
N CYS A 47 -17.99 22.31 7.42
CA CYS A 47 -18.44 22.24 6.04
C CYS A 47 -19.26 23.48 5.66
N SER A 48 -19.09 23.95 4.42
CA SER A 48 -19.77 25.14 3.88
C SER A 48 -21.19 24.87 3.39
N ALA A 49 -21.56 23.61 3.18
CA ALA A 49 -22.88 23.20 2.69
C ALA A 49 -23.84 22.85 3.85
N ASP A 50 -23.33 22.22 4.91
CA ASP A 50 -24.07 21.86 6.11
C ASP A 50 -23.13 21.87 7.31
N HIS A 51 -23.51 22.59 8.37
CA HIS A 51 -22.73 22.73 9.60
C HIS A 51 -22.73 21.46 10.46
N ASN A 52 -23.65 20.51 10.22
CA ASN A 52 -23.73 19.24 10.95
C ASN A 52 -22.75 18.18 10.43
N HIS A 53 -22.19 18.35 9.23
CA HIS A 53 -21.24 17.39 8.70
C HIS A 53 -19.95 17.35 9.53
N SER A 54 -19.47 16.14 9.75
CA SER A 54 -18.30 15.83 10.56
C SER A 54 -17.11 15.37 9.71
N GLY A 55 -15.91 15.63 10.23
CA GLY A 55 -14.67 15.16 9.63
C GLY A 55 -14.19 15.94 8.40
N PHE A 56 -12.88 15.93 8.21
CA PHE A 56 -12.19 16.55 7.09
C PHE A 56 -11.38 15.50 6.35
N ARG A 57 -11.35 15.59 5.01
CA ARG A 57 -10.45 14.78 4.18
C ARG A 57 -9.54 15.68 3.37
N GLN A 58 -8.32 15.23 3.12
CA GLN A 58 -7.39 15.97 2.27
C GLN A 58 -7.93 16.00 0.83
N ARG A 59 -7.90 17.19 0.21
CA ARG A 59 -8.22 17.33 -1.22
C ARG A 59 -7.20 16.55 -2.03
N THR A 60 -7.69 15.66 -2.87
CA THR A 60 -6.87 14.97 -3.87
C THR A 60 -6.45 15.96 -4.94
N CYS A 61 -5.16 15.95 -5.31
CA CYS A 61 -4.72 16.79 -6.42
C CYS A 61 -5.17 16.17 -7.75
N LEU A 62 -5.35 17.01 -8.79
CA LEU A 62 -5.76 16.54 -10.13
C LEU A 62 -4.78 15.49 -10.69
N THR A 63 -3.50 15.54 -10.29
CA THR A 63 -2.51 14.51 -10.62
C THR A 63 -2.83 13.15 -9.97
N GLU A 64 -3.22 13.13 -8.70
CA GLU A 64 -3.61 11.91 -7.98
C GLU A 64 -4.92 11.34 -8.51
N GLU A 65 -5.90 12.18 -8.80
CA GLU A 65 -7.16 11.75 -9.41
C GLU A 65 -6.93 11.18 -10.81
N TYR A 66 -6.10 11.83 -11.63
CA TYR A 66 -5.73 11.31 -12.94
C TYR A 66 -5.00 9.96 -12.87
N ARG A 67 -4.15 9.76 -11.86
CA ARG A 67 -3.49 8.46 -11.59
C ARG A 67 -4.50 7.38 -11.19
N ARG A 68 -5.55 7.74 -10.45
CA ARG A 68 -6.65 6.83 -10.06
C ARG A 68 -7.66 6.57 -11.19
N GLY A 69 -7.46 7.18 -12.37
CA GLY A 69 -8.29 6.95 -13.55
C GLY A 69 -9.47 7.93 -13.68
N ALA A 70 -9.48 9.03 -12.93
CA ALA A 70 -10.46 10.10 -13.10
C ALA A 70 -10.20 10.86 -14.41
N GLU A 71 -11.28 11.32 -15.02
CA GLU A 71 -11.22 12.18 -16.19
C GLU A 71 -10.79 13.60 -15.78
N VAL A 72 -9.74 14.11 -16.43
CA VAL A 72 -9.23 15.48 -16.25
C VAL A 72 -9.26 16.20 -17.58
N TYR A 73 -9.47 17.51 -17.49
CA TYR A 73 -9.50 18.39 -18.65
C TYR A 73 -8.22 18.28 -19.50
N PRO A 74 -8.30 18.21 -20.85
CA PRO A 74 -7.15 17.92 -21.72
C PRO A 74 -5.93 18.82 -21.48
N ALA A 75 -6.11 20.13 -21.33
CA ALA A 75 -4.98 21.04 -21.09
C ALA A 75 -4.29 20.85 -19.73
N VAL A 76 -4.98 20.24 -18.74
CA VAL A 76 -4.42 19.87 -17.44
C VAL A 76 -3.70 18.53 -17.55
N LYS A 77 -4.29 17.58 -18.28
CA LYS A 77 -3.68 16.29 -18.62
C LYS A 77 -2.30 16.48 -19.27
N ASP A 78 -2.20 17.32 -20.31
CA ASP A 78 -0.93 17.57 -21.02
C ASP A 78 0.12 18.16 -20.08
N LYS A 79 -0.27 19.05 -19.16
CA LYS A 79 0.63 19.62 -18.14
C LYS A 79 1.07 18.60 -17.09
N ILE A 80 0.19 17.69 -16.70
CA ILE A 80 0.53 16.58 -15.78
C ILE A 80 1.51 15.64 -16.48
N GLU A 81 1.23 15.25 -17.72
CA GLU A 81 2.04 14.35 -18.53
C GLU A 81 3.43 14.94 -18.83
N ALA A 82 3.50 16.22 -19.20
CA ALA A 82 4.75 16.94 -19.41
C ALA A 82 5.58 17.10 -18.13
N LYS A 83 4.93 17.31 -16.96
CA LYS A 83 5.63 17.32 -15.66
C LYS A 83 6.15 15.93 -15.27
N THR A 84 5.48 14.86 -15.68
CA THR A 84 5.95 13.48 -15.48
C THR A 84 6.98 13.03 -16.53
N MET A 85 7.17 13.79 -17.61
CA MET A 85 8.14 13.50 -18.67
C MET A 85 9.35 14.45 -18.61
N VAL A 86 10.47 14.14 -17.93
CA VAL A 86 11.78 14.75 -18.28
C VAL A 86 13.05 13.98 -17.83
N LYS A 87 14.10 14.15 -18.67
CA LYS A 87 15.57 13.97 -18.59
C LYS A 87 16.16 12.58 -18.86
N THR A 88 17.25 12.59 -19.63
CA THR A 88 17.88 11.49 -20.40
C THR A 88 18.07 10.17 -19.65
N GLU A 89 18.29 10.20 -18.34
CA GLU A 89 18.40 9.00 -17.50
C GLU A 89 17.06 8.27 -17.33
N LEU A 90 15.95 9.00 -17.19
CA LEU A 90 14.61 8.40 -17.14
C LEU A 90 14.28 7.76 -18.49
N GLN A 91 14.63 8.40 -19.62
CA GLN A 91 14.42 7.81 -20.94
C GLN A 91 15.24 6.51 -21.11
N ARG A 92 16.48 6.49 -20.62
CA ARG A 92 17.32 5.28 -20.61
C ARG A 92 16.71 4.20 -19.72
N ALA A 93 16.29 4.55 -18.51
CA ALA A 93 15.63 3.64 -17.58
C ALA A 93 14.31 3.10 -18.15
N MET A 94 13.52 3.93 -18.85
CA MET A 94 12.31 3.55 -19.57
C MET A 94 12.61 2.56 -20.70
N ASN A 95 13.68 2.78 -21.46
CA ASN A 95 14.09 1.82 -22.50
C ASN A 95 14.52 0.48 -21.89
N LEU A 96 15.26 0.49 -20.76
CA LEU A 96 15.63 -0.74 -20.05
C LEU A 96 14.40 -1.45 -19.46
N LEU A 97 13.45 -0.67 -18.92
CA LEU A 97 12.18 -1.18 -18.43
C LEU A 97 11.37 -1.81 -19.56
N ALA A 98 11.34 -1.17 -20.74
CA ALA A 98 10.65 -1.69 -21.92
C ALA A 98 11.20 -3.05 -22.37
N LEU A 99 12.52 -3.23 -22.30
CA LEU A 99 13.17 -4.50 -22.66
C LEU A 99 12.76 -5.64 -21.73
N ARG A 100 12.55 -5.35 -20.43
CA ARG A 100 12.24 -6.36 -19.41
C ARG A 100 10.74 -6.55 -19.17
N PHE A 101 9.98 -5.46 -19.23
CA PHE A 101 8.56 -5.37 -18.93
C PHE A 101 7.84 -4.56 -20.04
N PRO A 102 7.71 -5.11 -21.25
CA PRO A 102 7.17 -4.39 -22.41
C PRO A 102 5.74 -3.88 -22.17
N ASP A 103 4.94 -4.62 -21.40
CA ASP A 103 3.57 -4.23 -21.09
C ASP A 103 3.45 -3.04 -20.12
N ALA A 104 4.50 -2.74 -19.34
CA ALA A 104 4.49 -1.60 -18.43
C ALA A 104 4.53 -0.26 -19.19
N ILE A 105 5.22 -0.20 -20.33
CA ILE A 105 5.38 1.02 -21.14
C ILE A 105 4.08 1.43 -21.85
N LYS A 106 3.07 0.55 -21.90
CA LYS A 106 1.72 0.90 -22.42
C LYS A 106 1.08 2.06 -21.65
N ASP A 107 1.49 2.27 -20.41
CA ASP A 107 1.17 3.44 -19.59
C ASP A 107 2.46 4.20 -19.26
N VAL A 108 2.91 5.05 -20.20
CA VAL A 108 4.17 5.81 -20.06
C VAL A 108 4.21 6.63 -18.76
N PRO A 109 3.15 7.36 -18.36
CA PRO A 109 3.12 8.03 -17.06
C PRO A 109 3.26 7.06 -15.88
N GLY A 110 2.56 5.92 -15.88
CA GLY A 110 2.66 4.92 -14.82
C GLY A 110 4.04 4.28 -14.72
N ALA A 111 4.66 3.96 -15.85
CA ALA A 111 6.02 3.43 -15.90
C ALA A 111 7.07 4.45 -15.41
N ALA A 112 6.92 5.73 -15.77
CA ALA A 112 7.78 6.79 -15.26
C ALA A 112 7.66 6.95 -13.74
N LEU A 113 6.44 6.84 -13.20
CA LEU A 113 6.21 6.86 -11.75
C LEU A 113 6.82 5.66 -11.05
N PHE A 114 6.66 4.46 -11.62
CA PHE A 114 7.30 3.25 -11.11
C PHE A 114 8.82 3.42 -11.01
N ILE A 115 9.48 3.98 -12.04
CA ILE A 115 10.93 4.23 -12.00
C ILE A 115 11.28 5.24 -10.91
N ASN A 116 10.52 6.34 -10.80
CA ASN A 116 10.75 7.34 -9.76
C ASN A 116 10.55 6.76 -8.35
N ASP A 117 9.56 5.90 -8.14
CA ASP A 117 9.33 5.21 -6.87
C ASP A 117 10.46 4.22 -6.55
N CYS A 118 10.95 3.49 -7.55
CA CYS A 118 12.15 2.65 -7.41
C CYS A 118 13.35 3.50 -6.97
N MET A 119 13.63 4.61 -7.66
CA MET A 119 14.72 5.52 -7.29
C MET A 119 14.57 6.09 -5.87
N ARG A 120 13.35 6.50 -5.49
CA ARG A 120 13.06 7.05 -4.17
C ARG A 120 13.24 6.03 -3.05
N LEU A 121 12.86 4.79 -3.30
CA LEU A 121 12.98 3.68 -2.32
C LEU A 121 14.35 2.99 -2.39
N GLY A 122 15.23 3.42 -3.29
CA GLY A 122 16.50 2.75 -3.53
C GLY A 122 16.35 1.34 -4.11
N LEU A 123 15.20 1.02 -4.71
CA LEU A 123 14.93 -0.30 -5.27
C LEU A 123 15.41 -0.38 -6.72
N ASP A 124 16.00 -1.51 -7.09
CA ASP A 124 16.46 -1.79 -8.44
C ASP A 124 15.51 -2.79 -9.14
N PRO A 125 14.72 -2.33 -10.13
CA PRO A 125 13.82 -3.20 -10.89
C PRO A 125 14.56 -4.07 -11.93
N LEU A 126 15.87 -3.85 -12.13
CA LEU A 126 16.72 -4.53 -13.10
C LEU A 126 17.65 -5.58 -12.46
N ILE A 127 17.84 -5.60 -11.14
CA ILE A 127 18.52 -6.71 -10.45
C ILE A 127 17.72 -8.01 -10.64
N GLN A 128 18.39 -9.17 -10.60
CA GLN A 128 17.75 -10.48 -10.58
C GLN A 128 18.06 -11.18 -9.25
N PRO A 129 17.03 -11.63 -8.49
CA PRO A 129 15.61 -11.31 -8.65
C PRO A 129 15.32 -9.79 -8.51
N ALA A 130 14.29 -9.30 -9.22
CA ALA A 130 13.96 -7.86 -9.19
C ALA A 130 13.47 -7.45 -7.80
N GLU A 131 13.90 -6.29 -7.30
CA GLU A 131 13.44 -5.78 -6.01
C GLU A 131 12.02 -5.18 -6.11
N ALA A 132 11.65 -4.72 -7.30
CA ALA A 132 10.30 -4.27 -7.62
C ALA A 132 9.90 -4.63 -9.05
N VAL A 133 8.62 -4.89 -9.26
CA VAL A 133 8.06 -5.27 -10.56
C VAL A 133 6.89 -4.34 -10.91
N PRO A 134 6.86 -3.78 -12.13
CA PRO A 134 5.71 -3.03 -12.61
C PRO A 134 4.65 -4.01 -13.14
N ILE A 135 3.49 -4.04 -12.50
CA ILE A 135 2.36 -4.87 -12.91
C ILE A 135 1.29 -4.00 -13.58
N PRO A 136 1.05 -4.16 -14.89
CA PRO A 136 -0.02 -3.47 -15.58
C PRO A 136 -1.37 -4.10 -15.25
N PHE A 137 -2.38 -3.27 -14.94
CA PHE A 137 -3.75 -3.68 -14.73
C PHE A 137 -4.70 -2.85 -15.61
N ARG A 138 -5.76 -3.47 -16.11
CA ARG A 138 -6.79 -2.77 -16.88
C ARG A 138 -7.82 -2.17 -15.92
N CYS A 139 -7.98 -0.87 -15.99
CA CYS A 139 -8.99 -0.09 -15.29
C CYS A 139 -10.09 0.34 -16.24
N LYS A 140 -11.34 0.29 -15.76
CA LYS A 140 -12.47 0.91 -16.44
C LYS A 140 -12.52 2.38 -16.03
N ILE A 141 -12.51 3.28 -17.00
CA ILE A 141 -12.73 4.71 -16.80
C ILE A 141 -14.24 4.89 -16.58
N LYS A 142 -14.62 5.59 -15.50
CA LYS A 142 -16.01 5.91 -15.19
C LYS A 142 -16.21 7.42 -15.18
N ASP A 143 -17.36 7.88 -15.68
CA ASP A 143 -17.78 9.26 -15.51
C ASP A 143 -18.27 9.56 -14.08
N ARG A 144 -18.68 10.81 -13.83
CA ARG A 144 -19.22 11.24 -12.53
C ARG A 144 -20.50 10.49 -12.11
N ASP A 145 -21.23 9.95 -13.07
CA ASP A 145 -22.45 9.16 -12.85
C ASP A 145 -22.15 7.66 -12.72
N GLY A 146 -20.87 7.27 -12.70
CA GLY A 146 -20.40 5.90 -12.51
C GLY A 146 -20.50 5.02 -13.76
N LYS A 147 -20.87 5.57 -14.92
CA LYS A 147 -20.97 4.86 -16.19
C LYS A 147 -19.58 4.69 -16.79
N VAL A 148 -19.31 3.49 -17.31
CA VAL A 148 -18.03 3.16 -17.94
C VAL A 148 -17.93 3.87 -19.30
N THR A 149 -16.98 4.79 -19.43
CA THR A 149 -16.74 5.58 -20.64
C THR A 149 -15.52 5.11 -21.41
N GLY A 150 -14.68 4.25 -20.84
CA GLY A 150 -13.53 3.67 -21.53
C GLY A 150 -12.72 2.69 -20.69
N GLU A 151 -11.56 2.29 -21.21
CA GLU A 151 -10.58 1.46 -20.52
C GLU A 151 -9.20 2.14 -20.57
N LYS A 152 -8.45 2.05 -19.46
CA LYS A 152 -7.07 2.52 -19.33
C LYS A 152 -6.22 1.40 -18.76
N VAL A 153 -4.98 1.27 -19.21
CA VAL A 153 -3.98 0.45 -18.52
C VAL A 153 -3.26 1.34 -17.51
N THR A 154 -3.11 0.87 -16.30
CA THR A 154 -2.36 1.53 -15.23
C THR A 154 -1.28 0.60 -14.72
N VAL A 155 -0.12 1.14 -14.36
CA VAL A 155 0.97 0.35 -13.77
C VAL A 155 0.98 0.50 -12.25
N ALA A 156 0.97 -0.63 -11.54
CA ALA A 156 1.17 -0.69 -10.09
C ALA A 156 2.54 -1.29 -9.78
N MET A 157 3.21 -0.73 -8.78
CA MET A 157 4.45 -1.29 -8.26
C MET A 157 4.14 -2.45 -7.31
N ILE A 158 4.76 -3.61 -7.53
CA ILE A 158 4.83 -4.68 -6.54
C ILE A 158 6.27 -4.80 -6.06
N ILE A 159 6.49 -4.49 -4.78
CA ILE A 159 7.75 -4.77 -4.09
C ILE A 159 7.86 -6.29 -3.91
N THR A 160 8.99 -6.90 -4.26
CA THR A 160 9.19 -8.35 -4.10
C THR A 160 9.61 -8.71 -2.67
N GLU A 161 9.85 -9.98 -2.40
CA GLU A 161 10.46 -10.38 -1.12
C GLU A 161 11.86 -9.79 -0.97
N ASP A 162 12.68 -9.92 -2.01
CA ASP A 162 14.04 -9.36 -2.03
C ASP A 162 14.02 -7.83 -1.90
N GLY A 163 13.06 -7.16 -2.53
CA GLY A 163 12.88 -5.72 -2.35
C GLY A 163 12.54 -5.34 -0.92
N ALA A 164 11.67 -6.09 -0.24
CA ALA A 164 11.35 -5.82 1.16
C ALA A 164 12.57 -6.00 2.07
N LEU A 165 13.32 -7.11 1.89
CA LEU A 165 14.55 -7.37 2.64
C LEU A 165 15.64 -6.34 2.35
N SER A 166 15.80 -5.93 1.10
CA SER A 166 16.76 -4.91 0.69
C SER A 166 16.44 -3.55 1.29
N MET A 167 15.16 -3.15 1.31
CA MET A 167 14.74 -1.94 2.02
C MET A 167 15.06 -2.01 3.52
N ALA A 168 14.81 -3.15 4.17
CA ALA A 168 15.15 -3.32 5.59
C ALA A 168 16.68 -3.23 5.82
N ALA A 169 17.47 -3.88 4.98
CA ALA A 169 18.93 -3.89 5.07
C ALA A 169 19.53 -2.48 4.88
N ARG A 170 18.96 -1.67 3.99
CA ARG A 170 19.43 -0.31 3.71
C ARG A 170 18.87 0.72 4.68
N GLY A 171 17.60 0.60 5.06
CA GLY A 171 16.91 1.53 5.95
C GLY A 171 17.27 1.35 7.43
N CYS A 172 17.66 0.14 7.84
CA CYS A 172 17.99 -0.19 9.22
C CYS A 172 19.33 -0.94 9.32
N GLN A 173 20.37 -0.46 8.63
CA GLN A 173 21.65 -1.18 8.46
C GLN A 173 22.31 -1.63 9.78
N GLU A 174 22.23 -0.82 10.83
CA GLU A 174 22.83 -1.11 12.14
C GLU A 174 22.08 -2.22 12.88
N GLU A 175 20.76 -2.29 12.67
CA GLU A 175 19.83 -3.21 13.34
C GLU A 175 19.53 -4.47 12.53
N TYR A 176 19.84 -4.47 11.22
CA TYR A 176 19.52 -5.56 10.32
C TYR A 176 20.37 -6.82 10.60
N ASP A 177 19.71 -7.91 10.97
CA ASP A 177 20.33 -9.20 11.31
C ASP A 177 20.18 -10.27 10.22
N GLY A 178 19.90 -9.84 8.98
CA GLY A 178 19.67 -10.74 7.87
C GLY A 178 18.20 -11.14 7.67
N PRO A 179 17.92 -11.95 6.64
CA PRO A 179 16.56 -12.39 6.34
C PRO A 179 16.05 -13.38 7.39
N PRO A 180 14.72 -13.46 7.62
CA PRO A 180 14.17 -14.39 8.58
C PRO A 180 14.22 -15.82 8.04
N ALA A 181 14.42 -16.80 8.92
CA ALA A 181 14.16 -18.19 8.59
C ALA A 181 12.65 -18.38 8.37
N THR A 182 12.25 -19.25 7.44
CA THR A 182 10.82 -19.52 7.19
C THR A 182 10.53 -21.00 7.24
N MET A 183 9.35 -21.35 7.77
CA MET A 183 8.86 -22.73 7.84
C MET A 183 7.33 -22.76 7.84
N THR A 184 6.73 -23.92 7.57
CA THR A 184 5.28 -24.06 7.70
C THR A 184 4.86 -23.95 9.17
N LEU A 185 3.61 -23.58 9.44
CA LEU A 185 3.10 -23.56 10.82
C LEU A 185 3.21 -24.93 11.49
N MET A 186 3.01 -26.02 10.75
CA MET A 186 3.17 -27.38 11.27
C MET A 186 4.62 -27.64 11.70
N ASP A 187 5.60 -27.35 10.84
CA ASP A 187 7.02 -27.56 11.16
C ASP A 187 7.46 -26.71 12.36
N TYR A 188 6.94 -25.48 12.44
CA TYR A 188 7.17 -24.62 13.60
C TYR A 188 6.65 -25.24 14.89
N LEU A 189 5.39 -25.69 14.91
CA LEU A 189 4.80 -26.32 16.09
C LEU A 189 5.49 -27.65 16.45
N MET A 190 5.93 -28.43 15.47
CA MET A 190 6.71 -29.65 15.71
C MET A 190 8.07 -29.34 16.34
N ARG A 191 8.69 -28.22 15.97
CA ARG A 191 9.94 -27.74 16.59
C ARG A 191 9.73 -27.27 18.02
N GLU A 192 8.65 -26.53 18.29
CA GLU A 192 8.31 -26.02 19.63
C GLU A 192 7.77 -27.11 20.58
N HIS A 193 7.19 -28.18 20.02
CA HIS A 193 6.61 -29.29 20.75
C HIS A 193 7.06 -30.65 20.19
N PRO A 194 8.36 -30.99 20.30
CA PRO A 194 8.94 -32.20 19.68
C PRO A 194 8.33 -33.51 20.19
N GLN A 195 7.67 -33.48 21.35
CA GLN A 195 6.98 -34.63 21.94
C GLN A 195 5.59 -34.90 21.36
N ARG A 196 5.01 -33.98 20.58
CA ARG A 196 3.65 -34.12 20.03
C ARG A 196 3.72 -34.69 18.61
N THR A 197 2.74 -35.51 18.25
CA THR A 197 2.66 -36.06 16.88
C THR A 197 2.02 -35.05 15.93
N TYR A 198 2.09 -35.36 14.63
CA TYR A 198 1.42 -34.57 13.59
C TYR A 198 -0.09 -34.47 13.84
N GLU A 199 -0.73 -35.58 14.23
CA GLU A 199 -2.17 -35.67 14.49
C GLU A 199 -2.58 -34.81 15.69
N ASP A 200 -1.73 -34.72 16.72
CA ASP A 200 -1.98 -33.88 17.89
C ASP A 200 -1.87 -32.38 17.56
N LEU A 201 -0.99 -32.01 16.63
CA LEU A 201 -0.72 -30.63 16.25
C LEU A 201 -1.66 -30.10 15.16
N LEU A 202 -2.21 -30.97 14.30
CA LEU A 202 -3.10 -30.57 13.21
C LEU A 202 -4.32 -29.75 13.69
N PRO A 203 -5.03 -30.10 14.78
CA PRO A 203 -6.12 -29.27 15.31
C PRO A 203 -5.65 -27.89 15.80
N ILE A 204 -4.39 -27.77 16.23
CA ILE A 204 -3.79 -26.49 16.64
C ILE A 204 -3.51 -25.65 15.40
N VAL A 205 -2.90 -26.23 14.36
CA VAL A 205 -2.68 -25.57 13.06
C VAL A 205 -3.98 -25.00 12.51
N GLN A 206 -5.04 -25.81 12.45
CA GLN A 206 -6.35 -25.39 11.94
C GLN A 206 -6.98 -24.28 12.78
N ARG A 207 -6.84 -24.35 14.11
CA ARG A 207 -7.33 -23.30 15.02
C ARG A 207 -6.58 -22.00 14.83
N THR A 208 -5.24 -22.02 14.81
CA THR A 208 -4.41 -20.85 14.57
C THR A 208 -4.70 -20.24 13.20
N ALA A 209 -4.86 -21.05 12.16
CA ALA A 209 -5.24 -20.57 10.83
C ALA A 209 -6.60 -19.85 10.86
N LYS A 210 -7.60 -20.43 11.54
CA LYS A 210 -8.91 -19.81 11.74
C LYS A 210 -8.83 -18.51 12.54
N GLU A 211 -8.04 -18.45 13.59
CA GLU A 211 -7.85 -17.22 14.39
C GLU A 211 -7.14 -16.11 13.59
N LEU A 212 -6.23 -16.47 12.69
CA LEU A 212 -5.48 -15.50 11.88
C LEU A 212 -6.26 -14.94 10.70
N CYS A 213 -7.14 -15.74 10.08
CA CYS A 213 -7.76 -15.38 8.80
C CYS A 213 -9.16 -15.96 8.54
N ASP A 214 -9.85 -16.42 9.59
CA ASP A 214 -11.19 -17.02 9.52
C ASP A 214 -11.29 -18.27 8.63
N ASP A 215 -10.16 -18.88 8.27
CA ASP A 215 -10.05 -20.03 7.39
C ASP A 215 -9.13 -21.10 7.98
N ALA A 216 -9.73 -22.22 8.42
CA ALA A 216 -9.02 -23.33 9.04
C ALA A 216 -8.15 -24.13 8.07
N GLU A 217 -8.40 -24.02 6.76
CA GLU A 217 -7.64 -24.71 5.70
C GLU A 217 -6.64 -23.77 5.01
N ALA A 218 -6.44 -22.56 5.54
CA ALA A 218 -5.47 -21.64 5.00
C ALA A 218 -4.04 -22.20 5.09
N PHE A 219 -3.24 -21.89 4.06
CA PHE A 219 -1.81 -22.18 4.07
C PHE A 219 -1.13 -21.16 4.98
N VAL A 220 -0.51 -21.60 6.09
CA VAL A 220 0.14 -20.71 7.06
C VAL A 220 1.64 -21.00 7.13
N TRP A 221 2.42 -19.92 7.08
CA TRP A 221 3.86 -19.92 7.22
C TRP A 221 4.31 -18.96 8.32
N VAL A 222 5.43 -19.30 8.94
CA VAL A 222 6.05 -18.52 10.01
C VAL A 222 7.38 -17.98 9.52
N ALA A 223 7.61 -16.69 9.70
CA ALA A 223 8.89 -16.03 9.55
C ALA A 223 9.50 -15.79 10.95
N LEU A 224 10.71 -16.30 11.14
CA LEU A 224 11.49 -16.25 12.38
C LEU A 224 12.78 -15.46 12.12
N GLY A 225 12.78 -14.21 12.56
CA GLY A 225 13.96 -13.37 12.52
C GLY A 225 13.86 -12.30 13.58
N LYS A 226 14.94 -11.55 13.79
CA LYS A 226 15.00 -10.49 14.77
C LYS A 226 15.87 -9.34 14.30
N ARG A 227 15.86 -8.24 15.05
CA ARG A 227 16.90 -7.21 14.97
C ARG A 227 18.14 -7.65 15.74
N ARG A 228 19.28 -7.05 15.44
CA ARG A 228 20.52 -7.27 16.22
C ARG A 228 20.36 -6.90 17.70
N SER A 229 19.64 -5.82 18.00
CA SER A 229 19.37 -5.39 19.37
C SER A 229 18.38 -6.28 20.11
N ALA A 230 17.61 -7.12 19.41
CA ALA A 230 16.58 -7.94 20.02
C ALA A 230 17.16 -9.22 20.65
N THR A 231 16.69 -9.52 21.86
CA THR A 231 17.06 -10.74 22.60
C THR A 231 16.28 -11.96 22.10
N GLU A 232 15.00 -11.76 21.76
CA GLU A 232 14.08 -12.83 21.36
C GLU A 232 13.75 -12.79 19.87
N VAL A 233 13.40 -13.96 19.31
CA VAL A 233 12.93 -14.12 17.94
C VAL A 233 11.40 -14.17 17.98
N ASN A 234 10.75 -13.16 17.40
CA ASN A 234 9.30 -13.09 17.35
C ASN A 234 8.77 -13.80 16.09
N PRO A 235 7.87 -14.79 16.23
CA PRO A 235 7.24 -15.43 15.09
C PRO A 235 6.23 -14.49 14.44
N VAL A 236 6.38 -14.28 13.14
CA VAL A 236 5.43 -13.50 12.33
C VAL A 236 4.76 -14.41 11.31
N TYR A 237 3.43 -14.40 11.32
CA TYR A 237 2.61 -15.31 10.50
C TYR A 237 2.18 -14.67 9.19
N GLY A 238 2.36 -15.40 8.10
CA GLY A 238 1.76 -15.11 6.79
C GLY A 238 0.82 -16.23 6.38
N TYR A 239 -0.29 -15.87 5.75
CA TYR A 239 -1.30 -16.83 5.32
C TYR A 239 -1.76 -16.57 3.88
N TYR A 240 -2.22 -17.64 3.25
CA TYR A 240 -2.89 -17.64 1.96
C TYR A 240 -4.14 -18.49 2.09
N THR A 241 -5.31 -17.87 1.95
CA THR A 241 -6.58 -18.53 2.23
C THR A 241 -6.96 -19.50 1.12
N ARG A 242 -7.83 -20.44 1.47
CA ARG A 242 -8.42 -21.40 0.56
C ARG A 242 -9.21 -20.71 -0.54
N SER A 243 -9.98 -19.68 -0.19
CA SER A 243 -10.75 -18.89 -1.17
C SER A 243 -9.84 -18.20 -2.17
N GLU A 244 -8.74 -17.57 -1.70
CA GLU A 244 -7.74 -16.98 -2.59
C GLU A 244 -7.07 -18.02 -3.51
N TRP A 245 -6.80 -19.22 -3.00
CA TRP A 245 -6.26 -20.32 -3.80
C TRP A 245 -7.25 -20.83 -4.85
N GLU A 246 -8.52 -21.00 -4.49
CA GLU A 246 -9.58 -21.41 -5.42
C GLU A 246 -9.83 -20.36 -6.50
N ASP A 247 -9.82 -19.09 -6.12
CA ASP A 247 -9.87 -17.98 -7.05
C ASP A 247 -8.67 -17.97 -8.00
N ALA A 248 -7.46 -18.19 -7.48
CA ALA A 248 -6.27 -18.28 -8.30
C ALA A 248 -6.33 -19.45 -9.28
N LYS A 249 -6.85 -20.60 -8.83
CA LYS A 249 -7.05 -21.80 -9.64
C LYS A 249 -8.08 -21.56 -10.74
N ARG A 250 -9.22 -20.93 -10.41
CA ARG A 250 -10.28 -20.55 -11.36
C ARG A 250 -9.74 -19.60 -12.43
N ASN A 251 -8.94 -18.63 -12.03
CA ASN A 251 -8.33 -17.64 -12.92
C ASN A 251 -7.04 -18.13 -13.61
N ARG A 252 -6.60 -19.37 -13.32
CA ARG A 252 -5.39 -20.01 -13.89
C ARG A 252 -4.13 -19.16 -13.70
N VAL A 253 -4.02 -18.44 -12.59
CA VAL A 253 -2.84 -17.60 -12.29
C VAL A 253 -1.75 -18.41 -11.58
N PRO A 254 -0.46 -18.02 -11.70
CA PRO A 254 0.65 -18.76 -11.10
C PRO A 254 0.56 -19.00 -9.58
N ALA A 255 -0.15 -18.12 -8.85
CA ALA A 255 -0.37 -18.26 -7.41
C ALA A 255 -1.02 -19.60 -7.01
N ALA A 256 -1.79 -20.23 -7.91
CA ALA A 256 -2.43 -21.53 -7.66
C ALA A 256 -1.43 -22.71 -7.59
N LYS A 257 -0.25 -22.57 -8.19
CA LYS A 257 0.75 -23.66 -8.31
C LYS A 257 1.54 -23.88 -7.01
N ALA A 258 1.71 -22.85 -6.21
CA ALA A 258 2.52 -22.88 -5.00
C ALA A 258 1.90 -22.01 -3.90
N PRO A 259 0.73 -22.40 -3.36
CA PRO A 259 0.02 -21.61 -2.34
C PRO A 259 0.85 -21.39 -1.07
N GLY A 260 1.63 -22.40 -0.65
CA GLY A 260 2.57 -22.25 0.47
C GLY A 260 3.60 -21.15 0.25
N ASN A 261 4.11 -20.99 -0.98
CA ASN A 261 5.05 -19.91 -1.28
C ASN A 261 4.39 -18.52 -1.20
N GLN A 262 3.09 -18.39 -1.47
CA GLN A 262 2.36 -17.13 -1.28
C GLN A 262 2.29 -16.77 0.21
N ALA A 263 1.93 -17.74 1.05
CA ALA A 263 1.91 -17.56 2.50
C ALA A 263 3.31 -17.22 3.05
N ARG A 264 4.35 -17.91 2.58
CA ARG A 264 5.76 -17.64 2.93
C ARG A 264 6.18 -16.21 2.61
N VAL A 265 5.98 -15.76 1.37
CA VAL A 265 6.33 -14.39 0.94
C VAL A 265 5.58 -13.35 1.76
N ARG A 266 4.29 -13.61 2.09
CA ARG A 266 3.51 -12.74 2.97
C ARG A 266 4.07 -12.69 4.38
N ALA A 267 4.51 -13.83 4.93
CA ALA A 267 5.14 -13.90 6.25
C ALA A 267 6.41 -13.04 6.30
N VAL A 268 7.31 -13.20 5.31
CA VAL A 268 8.56 -12.42 5.23
C VAL A 268 8.28 -10.93 5.09
N LYS A 269 7.39 -10.53 4.17
CA LYS A 269 7.05 -9.11 3.99
C LYS A 269 6.38 -8.51 5.23
N ARG A 270 5.55 -9.28 5.92
CA ARG A 270 4.94 -8.85 7.19
C ARG A 270 6.00 -8.71 8.27
N TRP A 271 6.91 -9.68 8.39
CA TRP A 271 8.03 -9.63 9.32
C TRP A 271 8.91 -8.41 9.08
N VAL A 272 9.24 -8.09 7.83
CA VAL A 272 9.97 -6.87 7.49
C VAL A 272 9.25 -5.64 8.00
N ARG A 273 7.95 -5.49 7.75
CA ARG A 273 7.18 -4.31 8.18
C ARG A 273 7.05 -4.18 9.69
N GLU A 274 6.88 -5.30 10.38
CA GLU A 274 6.73 -5.32 11.85
C GLU A 274 8.09 -5.15 12.55
N THR A 275 9.16 -5.66 11.95
CA THR A 275 10.50 -5.64 12.52
C THR A 275 11.29 -4.42 12.09
N TYR A 276 11.05 -3.79 10.94
CA TYR A 276 11.82 -2.65 10.41
C TYR A 276 10.86 -1.57 9.86
N PRO A 277 10.28 -0.73 10.74
CA PRO A 277 9.38 0.35 10.35
C PRO A 277 10.12 1.52 9.69
#